data_AF-A0A1X0SZ21-F1
#
_entry.id   AF-A0A1X0SZ21-F1
#
_cell.length_a   1.000
_cell.length_b   1.000
_cell.length_c   1.000
_cell.angle_alpha   90.00
_cell.angle_beta   90.00
_cell.angle_gamma   90.00
#
_symmetry.space_group_name_H-M   'P 1'
#
loop_
_entity.id
_entity.type
_entity.pdbx_description
1 polymer ?
#
loop_
_entity_poly.entity_id
_entity_poly.type
_entity_poly.pdbx_seq_one_letter_code
_entity_poly.pdbx_strand_id
1 'polypeptide(L)'
;MTMSSVKTRTLPKLRLRNVFLRRTDWSGADLTGADISGTDVSHASFVDANFEDSNLRGTIFRGADLTGARNLTVEQLRSAVIDETTRLPDYIDRSKLTPPAAG
;
A
#
# COMPACT_ATOMS: atom_id res chain seq x y z
N MET A 1 -21.48 -6.67 11.23
CA MET A 1 -20.95 -7.01 9.88
C MET A 1 -19.44 -7.11 10.00
N THR A 2 -18.91 -8.32 10.03
CA THR A 2 -17.48 -8.56 10.27
C THR A 2 -16.68 -8.09 9.06
N MET A 3 -15.92 -7.00 9.22
CA MET A 3 -14.83 -6.65 8.32
C MET A 3 -13.85 -7.82 8.33
N SER A 4 -13.88 -8.62 7.27
CA SER A 4 -13.04 -9.79 7.09
C SER A 4 -11.57 -9.36 7.07
N SER A 5 -10.92 -9.47 8.23
CA SER A 5 -9.48 -9.30 8.41
C SER A 5 -8.77 -10.30 7.49
N VAL A 6 -8.01 -9.82 6.51
CA VAL A 6 -7.20 -10.67 5.63
C VAL A 6 -5.90 -11.00 6.39
N LYS A 7 -6.05 -11.63 7.56
CA LYS A 7 -4.91 -12.01 8.40
C LYS A 7 -4.24 -13.25 7.83
N THR A 8 -2.93 -13.14 7.62
CA THR A 8 -1.97 -14.23 7.39
C THR A 8 -2.26 -15.13 6.19
N ARG A 9 -2.54 -14.54 5.02
CA ARG A 9 -2.54 -15.31 3.76
C ARG A 9 -1.43 -14.75 2.88
N THR A 10 -0.41 -15.56 2.63
CA THR A 10 0.51 -15.40 1.50
C THR A 10 -0.35 -15.32 0.25
N LEU A 11 -0.38 -14.15 -0.37
CA LEU A 11 -1.18 -13.82 -1.53
C LEU A 11 -0.33 -13.49 -2.77
N PRO A 12 0.76 -14.25 -3.06
CA PRO A 12 1.51 -14.06 -4.28
C PRO A 12 0.60 -14.43 -5.43
N LYS A 13 0.33 -13.45 -6.29
CA LYS A 13 -0.66 -13.46 -7.38
C LYS A 13 -2.08 -13.02 -7.02
N LEU A 14 -2.32 -12.41 -5.86
CA LEU A 14 -3.58 -11.70 -5.63
C LEU A 14 -3.73 -10.59 -6.68
N ARG A 15 -4.82 -10.67 -7.44
CA ARG A 15 -5.18 -9.68 -8.44
C ARG A 15 -6.44 -8.98 -7.97
N LEU A 16 -6.27 -7.82 -7.37
CA LEU A 16 -7.36 -6.92 -7.02
C LEU A 16 -7.12 -5.70 -7.89
N ARG A 17 -7.94 -5.50 -8.92
CA ARG A 17 -7.85 -4.31 -9.77
C ARG A 17 -9.18 -3.61 -9.72
N ASN A 18 -9.18 -2.30 -9.48
CA ASN A 18 -10.38 -1.46 -9.43
C ASN A 18 -11.42 -1.92 -8.37
N VAL A 19 -10.97 -2.50 -7.26
CA VAL A 19 -11.83 -2.92 -6.13
C VAL A 19 -11.83 -1.83 -5.05
N PHE A 20 -12.99 -1.63 -4.39
CA PHE A 20 -13.12 -0.75 -3.22
C PHE A 20 -12.86 -1.53 -1.93
N LEU A 21 -11.71 -1.30 -1.30
CA LEU A 21 -11.26 -1.96 -0.07
C LEU A 21 -10.97 -0.94 1.05
N ARG A 22 -11.72 0.16 1.05
CA ARG A 22 -11.55 1.24 2.02
C ARG A 22 -11.79 0.72 3.44
N ARG A 23 -10.97 1.17 4.40
CA ARG A 23 -11.08 0.79 5.83
C ARG A 23 -10.98 -0.73 6.10
N THR A 24 -10.23 -1.46 5.30
CA THR A 24 -9.95 -2.89 5.53
C THR A 24 -8.67 -3.09 6.33
N ASP A 25 -8.58 -4.23 7.03
CA ASP A 25 -7.39 -4.63 7.79
C ASP A 25 -6.60 -5.70 7.03
N TRP A 26 -5.42 -5.30 6.56
CA TRP A 26 -4.40 -6.12 5.88
C TRP A 26 -3.11 -6.18 6.72
N SER A 27 -3.19 -5.94 8.02
CA SER A 27 -2.01 -5.94 8.88
C SER A 27 -1.35 -7.33 8.89
N GLY A 28 -0.05 -7.37 8.61
CA GLY A 28 0.75 -8.59 8.47
C GLY A 28 0.48 -9.38 7.19
N ALA A 29 -0.25 -8.82 6.21
CA ALA A 29 -0.48 -9.49 4.93
C ALA A 29 0.83 -9.66 4.15
N ASP A 30 0.98 -10.80 3.48
CA ASP A 30 2.07 -11.06 2.57
C ASP A 30 1.57 -10.85 1.14
N LEU A 31 1.88 -9.67 0.58
CA LEU A 31 1.50 -9.21 -0.75
C LEU A 31 2.64 -9.38 -1.75
N THR A 32 3.58 -10.31 -1.48
CA THR A 32 4.73 -10.56 -2.35
C THR A 32 4.27 -10.86 -3.78
N GLY A 33 4.61 -10.05 -4.77
CA GLY A 33 4.17 -10.24 -6.17
C GLY A 33 2.68 -10.01 -6.42
N ALA A 34 1.95 -9.39 -5.49
CA ALA A 34 0.54 -9.05 -5.69
C ALA A 34 0.38 -7.89 -6.70
N ASP A 35 -0.71 -7.92 -7.46
CA ASP A 35 -1.11 -6.82 -8.34
C ASP A 35 -2.36 -6.15 -7.77
N ILE A 36 -2.14 -5.02 -7.10
CA ILE A 36 -3.20 -4.17 -6.54
C ILE A 36 -3.31 -2.83 -7.31
N SER A 37 -2.88 -2.80 -8.57
CA SER A 37 -2.92 -1.58 -9.38
C SER A 37 -4.35 -1.04 -9.54
N GLY A 38 -4.49 0.28 -9.39
CA GLY A 38 -5.77 0.98 -9.53
C GLY A 38 -6.82 0.72 -8.44
N THR A 39 -6.50 -0.02 -7.37
CA THR A 39 -7.46 -0.23 -6.27
C THR A 39 -7.56 0.96 -5.33
N ASP A 40 -8.75 1.19 -4.78
CA ASP A 40 -8.95 2.13 -3.69
C ASP A 40 -8.85 1.40 -2.35
N VAL A 41 -7.73 1.61 -1.65
CA VAL A 41 -7.44 1.09 -0.31
C VAL A 41 -7.36 2.23 0.71
N SER A 42 -8.06 3.34 0.45
CA SER A 42 -8.05 4.51 1.34
C SER A 42 -8.45 4.13 2.77
N HIS A 43 -7.72 4.64 3.75
CA HIS A 43 -7.91 4.35 5.18
C HIS A 43 -7.76 2.87 5.58
N ALA A 44 -7.18 2.02 4.75
CA ALA A 44 -6.86 0.64 5.12
C ALA A 44 -5.60 0.56 6.01
N SER A 45 -5.50 -0.51 6.80
CA SER A 45 -4.31 -0.83 7.59
C SER A 45 -3.46 -1.87 6.87
N PHE A 46 -2.20 -1.56 6.62
CA PHE A 46 -1.17 -2.45 6.06
C PHE A 46 0.02 -2.57 7.02
N VAL A 47 -0.23 -2.41 8.32
CA VAL A 47 0.81 -2.47 9.34
C VAL A 47 1.56 -3.81 9.23
N ASP A 48 2.88 -3.77 9.18
CA ASP A 48 3.76 -4.96 9.05
C ASP A 48 3.54 -5.83 7.79
N ALA A 49 2.85 -5.32 6.75
CA ALA A 49 2.65 -6.07 5.50
C ALA A 49 3.92 -6.15 4.64
N ASN A 50 4.09 -7.22 3.87
CA ASN A 50 5.19 -7.38 2.90
C ASN A 50 4.72 -6.99 1.49
N PHE A 51 5.42 -6.06 0.84
CA PHE A 51 5.11 -5.55 -0.51
C PHE A 51 6.17 -5.91 -1.58
N GLU A 52 7.04 -6.87 -1.28
CA GLU A 52 8.08 -7.35 -2.20
C GLU A 52 7.50 -7.66 -3.59
N ASP A 53 8.09 -7.11 -4.65
CA ASP A 53 7.65 -7.29 -6.04
C ASP A 53 6.16 -6.97 -6.34
N SER A 54 5.46 -6.24 -5.46
CA SER A 54 4.06 -5.87 -5.68
C SER A 54 3.91 -4.73 -6.72
N ASN A 55 2.83 -4.79 -7.51
CA ASN A 55 2.46 -3.73 -8.45
C ASN A 55 1.44 -2.78 -7.81
N LEU A 56 1.89 -1.57 -7.47
CA LEU A 56 1.11 -0.52 -6.79
C LEU A 56 0.69 0.64 -7.71
N ARG A 57 0.82 0.47 -9.03
CA ARG A 57 0.58 1.55 -9.98
C ARG A 57 -0.86 2.06 -9.89
N GLY A 58 -1.04 3.33 -9.58
CA GLY A 58 -2.35 3.98 -9.46
C GLY A 58 -3.18 3.54 -8.25
N THR A 59 -2.62 2.75 -7.33
CA THR A 59 -3.31 2.37 -6.09
C THR A 59 -3.52 3.60 -5.20
N ILE A 60 -4.71 3.74 -4.62
CA ILE A 60 -5.07 4.89 -3.77
C ILE A 60 -4.90 4.50 -2.29
N PHE A 61 -3.82 5.01 -1.68
CA PHE A 61 -3.45 4.80 -0.27
C PHE A 61 -3.79 5.99 0.63
N ARG A 62 -4.66 6.90 0.21
CA ARG A 62 -5.03 8.10 0.98
C ARG A 62 -5.48 7.73 2.40
N GLY A 63 -4.79 8.28 3.41
CA GLY A 63 -5.02 7.98 4.82
C GLY A 63 -4.79 6.53 5.25
N ALA A 64 -4.12 5.69 4.44
CA ALA A 64 -3.76 4.33 4.82
C ALA A 64 -2.59 4.32 5.82
N ASP A 65 -2.51 3.25 6.61
CA ASP A 65 -1.41 3.01 7.56
C ASP A 65 -0.44 1.96 7.03
N LEU A 66 0.75 2.36 6.56
CA LEU A 66 1.83 1.49 6.11
C LEU A 66 2.95 1.37 7.17
N THR A 67 2.68 1.69 8.44
CA THR A 67 3.69 1.60 9.52
C THR A 67 4.26 0.17 9.58
N GLY A 68 5.59 0.03 9.58
CA GLY A 68 6.25 -1.28 9.62
C GLY A 68 6.12 -2.13 8.35
N ALA A 69 5.44 -1.65 7.31
CA ALA A 69 5.38 -2.36 6.04
C ALA A 69 6.78 -2.51 5.43
N ARG A 70 7.09 -3.69 4.90
CA ARG A 70 8.42 -4.09 4.45
C ARG A 70 8.48 -4.18 2.93
N ASN A 71 9.68 -4.02 2.38
CA ASN A 71 9.95 -4.16 0.95
C ASN A 71 9.15 -3.21 0.04
N LEU A 72 8.77 -2.04 0.56
CA LEU A 72 8.26 -0.94 -0.26
C LEU A 72 9.44 -0.12 -0.81
N THR A 73 9.34 0.28 -2.06
CA THR A 73 10.32 1.18 -2.69
C THR A 73 9.71 2.57 -2.90
N VAL A 74 10.59 3.58 -2.97
CA VAL A 74 10.21 4.95 -3.35
C VAL A 74 9.51 4.95 -4.71
N GLU A 75 9.98 4.17 -5.68
CA GLU A 75 9.38 4.08 -7.02
C GLU A 75 7.97 3.48 -7.00
N GLN A 76 7.75 2.40 -6.23
CA GLN A 76 6.40 1.83 -6.06
C GLN A 76 5.43 2.89 -5.51
N LEU A 77 5.84 3.66 -4.50
CA LEU A 77 5.01 4.72 -3.91
C LEU A 77 4.86 5.96 -4.79
N ARG A 78 5.86 6.34 -5.59
CA ARG A 78 5.75 7.43 -6.58
C ARG A 78 4.68 7.15 -7.63
N SER A 79 4.46 5.87 -7.93
CA SER A 79 3.42 5.43 -8.87
C SER A 79 2.03 5.28 -8.23
N ALA A 80 1.94 5.38 -6.91
CA ALA A 80 0.70 5.28 -6.14
C ALA A 80 0.16 6.67 -5.78
N VAL A 81 -1.11 6.74 -5.37
CA VAL A 81 -1.73 7.97 -4.89
C VAL A 81 -1.71 7.97 -3.36
N ILE A 82 -0.82 8.77 -2.78
CA ILE A 82 -0.72 9.03 -1.34
C ILE A 82 -1.03 10.50 -1.03
N ASP A 83 -1.24 10.81 0.24
CA ASP A 83 -1.44 12.17 0.74
C ASP A 83 -0.69 12.39 2.07
N GLU A 84 -0.82 13.57 2.67
CA GLU A 84 -0.22 13.94 3.96
C GLU A 84 -0.68 13.05 5.12
N THR A 85 -1.86 12.42 5.01
CA THR A 85 -2.43 11.57 6.05
C THR A 85 -1.98 10.11 5.95
N THR A 86 -1.34 9.74 4.84
CA THR A 86 -0.78 8.40 4.64
C THR A 86 0.42 8.18 5.57
N ARG A 87 0.37 7.16 6.43
CA ARG A 87 1.50 6.83 7.31
C ARG A 87 2.47 5.94 6.54
N LEU A 88 3.72 6.37 6.41
CA LEU A 88 4.76 5.66 5.65
C LEU A 88 5.59 4.75 6.58
N PRO A 89 6.26 3.73 6.03
CA PRO A 89 7.31 3.02 6.75
C PRO A 89 8.43 3.99 7.16
N ASP A 90 9.06 3.72 8.30
CA ASP A 90 10.13 4.55 8.89
C ASP A 90 11.36 4.71 7.99
N TYR A 91 11.65 3.73 7.14
CA TYR A 91 12.76 3.76 6.17
C TYR A 91 12.46 4.54 4.88
N ILE A 92 11.21 4.97 4.66
CA ILE A 92 10.84 5.78 3.48
C ILE A 92 10.68 7.23 3.90
N ASP A 93 11.66 8.04 3.46
CA ASP A 93 11.57 9.48 3.59
C ASP A 93 10.55 10.06 2.59
N ARG A 94 9.50 10.71 3.10
CA ARG A 94 8.48 11.39 2.31
C ARG A 94 9.05 12.44 1.36
N SER A 95 10.18 13.08 1.70
CA SER A 95 10.85 14.05 0.83
C SER A 95 11.33 13.44 -0.50
N LYS A 96 11.53 12.11 -0.53
CA LYS A 96 11.91 11.36 -1.72
C LYS A 96 10.71 11.00 -2.61
N LEU A 97 9.48 11.30 -2.20
CA LEU A 97 8.26 11.01 -2.96
C LEU A 97 7.80 12.22 -3.76
N THR A 98 8.20 13.43 -3.38
CA THR A 98 7.98 14.60 -4.22
C THR A 98 8.79 14.46 -5.52
N PRO A 99 8.22 14.75 -6.69
CA PRO A 99 9.01 14.98 -7.88
C PRO A 99 10.05 16.07 -7.57
N PRO A 100 11.28 16.00 -8.10
CA PRO A 100 12.17 17.15 -8.06
C PRO A 100 11.39 18.34 -8.61
N ALA A 101 11.42 19.47 -7.90
CA ALA A 101 10.74 20.68 -8.34
C ALA A 101 11.12 20.92 -9.80
N ALA A 102 10.12 20.96 -10.68
CA ALA A 102 10.33 21.40 -12.05
C ALA A 102 10.81 22.85 -11.96
N GLY A 103 12.10 23.05 -12.18
CA GLY A 103 12.70 24.37 -12.37
C GLY A 103 12.29 24.97 -13.70
#